data_AF-A0A8H6D065-F1
#
_entry.id   AF-A0A8H6D065-F1
#
_cell.length_a   1.000
_cell.length_b   1.000
_cell.length_c   1.000
_cell.angle_alpha   90.00
_cell.angle_beta   90.00
_cell.angle_gamma   90.00
#
_symmetry.space_group_name_H-M   'P 1'
#
loop_
_entity.id
_entity.type
_entity.pdbx_description
1 polymer ?
#
loop_
_entity_poly.entity_id
_entity_poly.type
_entity_poly.pdbx_seq_one_letter_code
_entity_poly.pdbx_strand_id
1 'polypeptide(L)'
;MDILQQPDVLSWAGIIEHFSPSIKIRDILSARDELSLSISSQPASDQPDPLAQHIPAPQRLRSDEKKYTLKCVSFKSCGYVTVDSPALNTRSILPHGAQGLGANGNPHIQDLSPLMQKCRDKLLCRIVPCLRNQELLQLTTAFGMDMGWANVYDERTIYDARADGVEQPGKGRFSGTVDAASIAGTRDGEAMVSLDF
;
A
#
# COMPACT_ATOMS: atom_id res chain seq x y z
N MET A 1 -2.46 15.32 15.23
CA MET A 1 -3.41 14.58 14.36
C MET A 1 -2.87 14.69 12.95
N ASP A 2 -2.55 13.56 12.32
CA ASP A 2 -2.05 13.56 10.95
C ASP A 2 -3.20 13.88 9.98
N ILE A 3 -2.94 14.77 9.02
CA ILE A 3 -3.93 15.24 8.05
C ILE A 3 -3.81 14.36 6.81
N LEU A 4 -4.94 13.94 6.24
CA LEU A 4 -4.95 13.22 4.96
C LEU A 4 -4.29 14.09 3.86
N GLN A 5 -3.39 13.48 3.10
CA GLN A 5 -2.62 14.12 2.01
C GLN A 5 -2.70 13.24 0.77
N GLN A 6 -2.38 13.83 -0.39
CA GLN A 6 -2.28 13.09 -1.64
C GLN A 6 -1.21 11.99 -1.53
N PRO A 7 -1.52 10.73 -1.86
CA PRO A 7 -0.51 9.68 -1.87
C PRO A 7 0.50 9.89 -2.99
N ASP A 8 1.75 9.53 -2.69
CA ASP A 8 2.83 9.42 -3.65
C ASP A 8 2.55 8.27 -4.63
N VAL A 9 2.75 8.48 -5.93
CA VAL A 9 2.35 7.54 -6.99
C VAL A 9 2.99 6.16 -6.83
N LEU A 10 4.24 6.11 -6.38
CA LEU A 10 4.99 4.85 -6.21
C LEU A 10 4.84 4.22 -4.83
N SER A 11 3.99 4.82 -3.97
CA SER A 11 3.62 4.22 -2.69
C SER A 11 2.50 3.19 -2.85
N TRP A 12 2.30 2.33 -1.85
CA TRP A 12 1.17 1.40 -1.85
C TRP A 12 -0.16 2.13 -1.90
N ALA A 13 -0.30 3.21 -1.14
CA ALA A 13 -1.50 4.04 -1.18
C ALA A 13 -1.71 4.66 -2.57
N GLY A 14 -0.64 5.05 -3.28
CA GLY A 14 -0.71 5.60 -4.64
C GLY A 14 -1.10 4.56 -5.69
N ILE A 15 -0.58 3.34 -5.56
CA ILE A 15 -0.96 2.21 -6.43
C ILE A 15 -2.43 1.86 -6.22
N ILE A 16 -2.89 1.74 -4.97
CA ILE A 16 -4.30 1.47 -4.68
C ILE A 16 -5.17 2.62 -5.16
N GLU A 17 -4.79 3.88 -4.92
CA GLU A 17 -5.46 5.06 -5.45
C GLU A 17 -5.61 4.98 -6.98
N HIS A 18 -4.58 4.55 -7.71
CA HIS A 18 -4.62 4.44 -9.17
C HIS A 18 -5.58 3.35 -9.65
N PHE A 19 -5.56 2.16 -9.05
CA PHE A 19 -6.37 1.01 -9.49
C PHE A 19 -7.74 0.93 -8.82
N SER A 20 -7.97 1.70 -7.76
CA SER A 20 -9.22 1.63 -7.00
C SER A 20 -10.42 1.95 -7.88
N PRO A 21 -11.51 1.17 -7.83
CA PRO A 21 -12.76 1.53 -8.48
C PRO A 21 -13.65 2.45 -7.61
N SER A 22 -13.21 2.78 -6.39
CA SER A 22 -13.95 3.56 -5.41
C SER A 22 -13.58 5.05 -5.41
N ILE A 23 -14.10 5.78 -4.41
CA ILE A 23 -13.78 7.19 -4.16
C ILE A 23 -12.26 7.35 -3.99
N LYS A 24 -11.72 8.36 -4.67
CA LYS A 24 -10.29 8.67 -4.70
C LYS A 24 -9.94 9.66 -3.60
N ILE A 25 -8.76 9.52 -2.99
CA ILE A 25 -8.25 10.49 -2.01
C ILE A 25 -8.16 11.87 -2.65
N ARG A 26 -7.74 11.95 -3.92
CA ARG A 26 -7.66 13.23 -4.63
C ARG A 26 -9.01 13.97 -4.70
N ASP A 27 -10.11 13.23 -4.84
CA ASP A 27 -11.46 13.79 -4.95
C ASP A 27 -11.95 14.30 -3.58
N ILE A 28 -11.60 13.58 -2.50
CA ILE A 28 -11.86 14.01 -1.11
C ILE A 28 -11.11 15.31 -0.82
N LEU A 29 -9.85 15.40 -1.24
CA LEU A 29 -9.02 16.59 -1.03
C LEU A 29 -9.51 17.79 -1.85
N SER A 30 -9.87 17.59 -3.13
CA SER A 30 -10.42 18.68 -3.93
C SER A 30 -11.73 19.24 -3.36
N ALA A 31 -12.63 18.37 -2.87
CA ALA A 31 -13.87 18.80 -2.22
C ALA A 31 -13.60 19.61 -0.94
N ARG A 32 -12.52 19.29 -0.22
CA ARG A 32 -12.09 20.07 0.96
C ARG A 32 -11.50 21.42 0.57
N ASP A 33 -10.67 21.46 -0.48
CA ASP A 33 -10.04 22.70 -0.97
C ASP A 33 -11.06 23.67 -1.58
N GLU A 34 -12.11 23.17 -2.24
CA GLU A 34 -13.24 24.01 -2.70
C GLU A 34 -13.97 24.69 -1.53
N LEU A 35 -14.04 24.02 -0.38
CA LEU A 35 -14.59 24.58 0.86
C LEU A 35 -13.60 25.55 1.55
N SER A 36 -12.30 25.47 1.23
CA SER A 36 -11.24 26.33 1.78
C SER A 36 -10.54 27.10 0.66
N LEU A 37 -11.15 28.20 0.21
CA LEU A 37 -10.65 29.11 -0.83
C LEU A 37 -9.13 29.38 -0.76
N SER A 38 -8.33 28.66 -1.54
CA SER A 38 -6.96 29.08 -1.88
C SER A 38 -6.52 28.50 -3.22
N ILE A 39 -6.42 29.35 -4.23
CA ILE A 39 -5.82 29.03 -5.53
C ILE A 39 -4.36 29.47 -5.47
N SER A 40 -3.43 28.51 -5.47
CA SER A 40 -2.03 28.76 -5.78
C SER A 40 -1.62 27.88 -6.96
N SER A 41 -1.58 28.50 -8.14
CA SER A 41 -1.08 27.88 -9.37
C SER A 41 0.44 28.00 -9.40
N GLN A 42 1.15 26.93 -9.03
CA GLN A 42 2.58 26.81 -9.27
C GLN A 42 2.83 26.50 -10.77
N PRO A 43 3.81 27.15 -11.41
CA PRO A 43 4.18 26.85 -12.79
C PRO A 43 4.81 25.47 -12.91
N ALA A 44 4.56 24.80 -14.03
CA ALA A 44 5.14 23.51 -14.37
C ALA A 44 6.67 23.62 -14.42
N SER A 45 7.36 22.81 -13.63
CA SER A 45 8.82 22.70 -13.62
C SER A 45 9.28 21.89 -14.83
N ASP A 46 10.29 22.38 -15.57
CA ASP A 46 10.97 21.71 -16.70
C ASP A 46 11.81 20.48 -16.28
N GLN A 47 11.60 19.94 -15.08
CA GLN A 47 12.27 18.73 -14.61
C GLN A 47 11.72 17.50 -15.34
N PRO A 48 12.59 16.57 -15.77
CA PRO A 48 12.15 15.28 -16.29
C PRO A 48 11.32 14.56 -15.23
N ASP A 49 10.19 13.97 -15.64
CA ASP A 49 9.25 13.31 -14.73
C ASP A 49 9.98 12.20 -13.94
N PRO A 50 10.10 12.32 -12.59
CA PRO A 50 10.79 11.33 -11.77
C PRO A 50 10.10 9.96 -11.76
N LEU A 51 8.88 9.85 -12.31
CA LEU A 51 8.21 8.55 -12.51
C LEU A 51 8.72 7.81 -13.75
N ALA A 52 9.32 8.51 -14.72
CA ALA A 52 9.76 7.92 -15.98
C ALA A 52 10.91 6.90 -15.80
N GLN A 53 11.64 6.96 -14.68
CA GLN A 53 12.64 5.94 -14.30
C GLN A 53 12.00 4.61 -13.85
N HIS A 54 10.71 4.60 -13.53
CA HIS A 54 10.02 3.44 -12.95
C HIS A 54 8.87 2.93 -13.80
N ILE A 55 8.14 3.83 -14.47
CA ILE A 55 6.93 3.52 -15.22
C ILE A 55 7.11 3.99 -16.67
N PRO A 56 6.88 3.13 -17.68
CA PRO A 56 6.82 3.57 -19.06
C PRO A 56 5.66 4.56 -19.26
N ALA A 57 5.95 5.73 -19.82
CA ALA A 57 4.95 6.76 -20.16
C ALA A 57 4.04 7.17 -18.96
N PRO A 58 4.60 7.70 -17.85
CA PRO A 58 3.85 8.05 -16.64
C PRO A 58 2.68 9.03 -16.88
N GLN A 59 2.80 9.90 -17.88
CA GLN A 59 1.75 10.82 -18.32
C GLN A 59 0.45 10.13 -18.73
N ARG A 60 0.50 8.84 -19.08
CA ARG A 60 -0.68 8.06 -19.49
C ARG A 60 -1.46 7.46 -18.33
N LEU A 61 -0.90 7.39 -17.12
CA LEU A 61 -1.52 6.71 -15.98
C LEU A 61 -2.96 7.20 -15.75
N ARG A 62 -3.18 8.52 -15.69
CA ARG A 62 -4.54 9.07 -15.48
C ARG A 62 -5.54 8.68 -16.57
N SER A 63 -5.09 8.57 -17.82
CA SER A 63 -5.94 8.19 -18.94
C SER A 63 -6.19 6.69 -18.99
N ASP A 64 -5.20 5.90 -18.59
CA ASP A 64 -5.30 4.44 -18.53
C ASP A 64 -6.18 3.97 -17.35
N GLU A 65 -6.25 4.75 -16.26
CA GLU A 65 -7.17 4.53 -15.13
C GLU A 65 -8.64 4.31 -15.58
N LYS A 66 -9.11 5.13 -16.52
CA LYS A 66 -10.49 5.05 -17.05
C LYS A 66 -10.76 3.78 -17.86
N LYS A 67 -9.72 3.08 -18.30
CA LYS A 67 -9.84 1.90 -19.16
C LYS A 67 -10.02 0.61 -18.37
N TYR A 68 -9.63 0.57 -17.10
CA TYR A 68 -9.62 -0.68 -16.35
C TYR A 68 -11.02 -1.19 -16.02
N THR A 69 -12.02 -0.29 -15.88
CA THR A 69 -13.43 -0.65 -15.59
C THR A 69 -13.59 -1.65 -14.45
N LEU A 70 -12.69 -1.60 -13.46
CA LEU A 70 -12.65 -2.55 -12.35
C LEU A 70 -13.89 -2.34 -11.48
N LYS A 71 -14.45 -3.44 -10.97
CA LYS A 71 -15.57 -3.40 -10.01
C LYS A 71 -15.12 -3.70 -8.59
N CYS A 72 -14.00 -4.39 -8.45
CA CYS A 72 -13.45 -4.86 -7.20
C CYS A 72 -11.97 -5.11 -7.40
N VAL A 73 -11.15 -4.74 -6.42
CA VAL A 73 -9.72 -5.08 -6.37
C VAL A 73 -9.37 -5.57 -4.98
N SER A 74 -8.80 -6.78 -4.90
CA SER A 74 -8.28 -7.35 -3.66
C SER A 74 -6.76 -7.24 -3.63
N PHE A 75 -6.23 -6.74 -2.52
CA PHE A 75 -4.81 -6.57 -2.30
C PHE A 75 -4.34 -7.48 -1.16
N LYS A 76 -3.21 -8.16 -1.38
CA LYS A 76 -2.46 -8.87 -0.34
C LYS A 76 -0.98 -8.53 -0.51
N SER A 77 -0.52 -7.55 0.24
CA SER A 77 0.84 -7.04 0.12
C SER A 77 1.84 -7.86 0.95
N CYS A 78 3.01 -8.12 0.38
CA CYS A 78 4.15 -8.63 1.14
C CYS A 78 4.97 -7.51 1.80
N GLY A 79 4.61 -6.23 1.59
CA GLY A 79 5.36 -5.05 2.01
C GLY A 79 6.27 -4.51 0.91
N TYR A 80 7.01 -3.44 1.20
CA TYR A 80 8.06 -2.97 0.30
C TYR A 80 9.17 -4.02 0.16
N VAL A 81 9.82 -4.03 -1.01
CA VAL A 81 10.86 -4.99 -1.34
C VAL A 81 12.10 -4.28 -1.87
N THR A 82 13.26 -4.72 -1.42
CA THR A 82 14.56 -4.34 -1.97
C THR A 82 15.22 -5.51 -2.66
N VAL A 83 15.80 -5.24 -3.82
CA VAL A 83 16.64 -6.19 -4.55
C VAL A 83 17.98 -5.53 -4.87
N ASP A 84 19.05 -6.28 -4.72
CA ASP A 84 20.40 -5.82 -5.04
C ASP A 84 20.71 -6.11 -6.51
N SER A 85 20.12 -5.31 -7.40
CA SER A 85 20.31 -5.42 -8.84
C SER A 85 20.57 -4.04 -9.45
N PRO A 86 21.64 -3.86 -10.25
CA PRO A 86 21.93 -2.58 -10.90
C PRO A 86 20.86 -2.16 -11.91
N ALA A 87 20.06 -3.11 -12.41
CA ALA A 87 18.95 -2.83 -13.31
C ALA A 87 17.68 -2.35 -12.59
N LEU A 88 17.60 -2.46 -11.27
CA LEU A 88 16.39 -2.17 -10.49
C LEU A 88 16.69 -1.18 -9.36
N ASN A 89 16.25 0.06 -9.53
CA ASN A 89 16.36 1.07 -8.48
C ASN A 89 15.20 0.94 -7.48
N THR A 90 15.14 -0.16 -6.71
CA THR A 90 14.11 -0.34 -5.68
C THR A 90 14.30 0.59 -4.47
N ARG A 91 15.51 1.15 -4.29
CA ARG A 91 15.83 2.04 -3.16
C ARG A 91 15.18 3.42 -3.26
N SER A 92 14.91 3.91 -4.48
CA SER A 92 14.27 5.21 -4.70
C SER A 92 12.80 5.24 -4.30
N ILE A 93 12.13 4.09 -4.25
CA ILE A 93 10.71 3.98 -3.89
C ILE A 93 10.48 3.60 -2.42
N LEU A 94 11.54 3.28 -1.67
CA LEU A 94 11.39 2.91 -0.26
C LEU A 94 10.98 4.11 0.59
N PRO A 95 10.16 3.89 1.64
CA PRO A 95 9.93 4.87 2.69
C PRO A 95 11.24 5.48 3.20
N HIS A 96 11.29 6.80 3.39
CA HIS A 96 12.44 7.45 4.02
C HIS A 96 12.69 6.86 5.42
N GLY A 97 13.95 6.54 5.73
CA GLY A 97 14.35 5.85 6.96
C GLY A 97 14.36 4.32 6.85
N ALA A 98 13.86 3.76 5.74
CA ALA A 98 14.01 2.35 5.42
C ALA A 98 15.39 2.00 4.83
N GLN A 99 16.08 3.02 4.32
CA GLN A 99 17.43 2.93 3.75
C GLN A 99 18.42 2.73 4.91
N GLY A 100 18.81 1.48 5.16
CA GLY A 100 19.69 1.14 6.29
C GLY A 100 19.02 0.32 7.37
N LEU A 101 17.76 -0.09 7.17
CA LEU A 101 17.25 -1.31 7.82
C LEU A 101 18.08 -2.47 7.28
N GLY A 102 19.27 -2.67 7.85
CA GLY A 102 20.01 -3.92 7.81
C GLY A 102 19.13 -5.02 8.39
N ALA A 103 19.57 -6.27 8.30
CA ALA A 103 18.90 -7.37 8.96
C ALA A 103 18.41 -6.93 10.35
N ASN A 104 17.13 -7.16 10.66
CA ASN A 104 16.73 -7.30 12.06
C ASN A 104 17.45 -8.57 12.53
N GLY A 105 18.76 -8.46 12.73
CA GLY A 105 19.55 -9.44 13.46
C GLY A 105 19.08 -9.26 14.87
N ASN A 106 18.06 -10.02 15.24
CA ASN A 106 17.65 -10.11 16.62
C ASN A 106 18.91 -10.54 17.39
N PRO A 107 19.43 -9.71 18.31
CA PRO A 107 20.65 -10.03 19.05
C PRO A 107 20.50 -11.28 19.93
N HIS A 108 19.28 -11.81 20.07
CA HIS A 108 18.98 -13.05 20.78
C HIS A 108 19.01 -14.31 19.90
N ILE A 109 19.23 -14.21 18.59
CA ILE A 109 19.46 -15.38 17.74
C ILE A 109 20.87 -15.90 18.07
N GLN A 110 20.94 -17.02 18.80
CA GLN A 110 22.11 -17.91 18.73
C GLN A 110 22.44 -18.09 17.25
N ASP A 111 23.70 -17.94 16.83
CA ASP A 111 24.07 -17.94 15.41
C ASP A 111 23.64 -19.26 14.71
N LEU A 112 22.39 -19.28 14.21
CA LEU A 112 21.78 -20.39 13.48
C LEU A 112 22.19 -20.34 12.00
N SER A 113 22.97 -19.33 11.58
CA SER A 113 23.45 -19.18 10.20
C SER A 113 24.13 -20.44 9.63
N PRO A 114 24.84 -21.28 10.42
CA PRO A 114 25.38 -22.55 9.95
C PRO A 114 24.32 -23.63 9.69
N LEU A 115 23.17 -23.56 10.37
CA LEU A 115 22.07 -24.54 10.29
C LEU A 115 20.98 -24.12 9.30
N MET A 116 20.91 -22.84 8.94
CA MET A 116 19.92 -22.32 8.00
C MET A 116 20.28 -22.64 6.55
N GLN A 117 19.25 -22.90 5.73
CA GLN A 117 19.41 -23.09 4.30
C GLN A 117 19.93 -21.81 3.65
N LYS A 118 21.05 -21.92 2.92
CA LYS A 118 21.65 -20.80 2.19
C LYS A 118 21.04 -20.72 0.79
N CYS A 119 20.39 -19.60 0.48
CA CYS A 119 19.98 -19.29 -0.88
C CYS A 119 21.16 -18.66 -1.65
N ARG A 120 21.44 -19.16 -2.86
CA ARG A 120 22.47 -18.60 -3.77
C ARG A 120 21.87 -17.75 -4.89
N ASP A 121 20.57 -17.51 -4.86
CA ASP A 121 19.90 -16.66 -5.83
C ASP A 121 20.35 -15.20 -5.65
N LYS A 122 20.87 -14.61 -6.72
CA LYS A 122 21.39 -13.23 -6.74
C LYS A 122 20.27 -12.19 -6.84
N LEU A 123 19.06 -12.60 -7.21
CA LEU A 123 17.90 -11.73 -7.32
C LEU A 123 16.91 -11.96 -6.17
N LEU A 124 17.39 -12.53 -5.05
CA LEU A 124 16.56 -12.69 -3.86
C LEU A 124 16.18 -11.32 -3.30
N CYS A 125 14.88 -11.09 -3.34
CA CYS A 125 14.24 -9.92 -2.79
C CYS A 125 14.15 -9.98 -1.26
N ARG A 126 14.50 -8.88 -0.60
CA ARG A 126 14.30 -8.70 0.84
C ARG A 126 13.06 -7.84 1.08
N ILE A 127 12.15 -8.34 1.91
CA ILE A 127 11.00 -7.57 2.38
C ILE A 127 11.46 -6.58 3.44
N VAL A 128 11.00 -5.34 3.31
CA VAL A 128 11.27 -4.26 4.26
C VAL A 128 10.04 -4.07 5.15
N PRO A 129 10.15 -4.31 6.46
CA PRO A 129 9.00 -4.26 7.38
C PRO A 129 8.68 -2.82 7.80
N CYS A 130 8.38 -1.94 6.84
CA CYS A 130 8.06 -0.54 7.10
C CYS A 130 6.98 0.00 6.16
N LEU A 131 6.18 0.93 6.69
CA LEU A 131 5.28 1.81 5.95
C LEU A 131 5.40 3.20 6.57
N ARG A 132 5.20 4.26 5.78
CA ARG A 132 5.16 5.63 6.32
C ARG A 132 3.90 5.82 7.16
N ASN A 133 3.94 6.65 8.21
CA ASN A 133 2.73 6.94 9.00
C ASN A 133 1.59 7.51 8.14
N GLN A 134 1.94 8.39 7.19
CA GLN A 134 0.97 8.94 6.24
C GLN A 134 0.34 7.86 5.36
N GLU A 135 1.15 6.91 4.90
CA GLU A 135 0.70 5.79 4.07
C GLU A 135 -0.16 4.82 4.90
N LEU A 136 0.22 4.55 6.14
CA LEU A 136 -0.59 3.79 7.08
C LEU A 136 -1.98 4.42 7.25
N LEU A 137 -2.05 5.72 7.50
CA LEU A 137 -3.32 6.46 7.62
C LEU A 137 -4.16 6.35 6.35
N GLN A 138 -3.55 6.54 5.17
CA GLN A 138 -4.24 6.41 3.89
C GLN A 138 -4.80 4.99 3.69
N LEU A 139 -3.99 3.96 3.94
CA LEU A 139 -4.37 2.56 3.79
C LEU A 139 -5.52 2.19 4.74
N THR A 140 -5.44 2.54 6.02
CA THR A 140 -6.45 2.14 7.01
C THR A 140 -7.71 2.98 6.92
N THR A 141 -7.58 4.30 6.76
CA THR A 141 -8.71 5.24 6.91
C THR A 141 -9.39 5.54 5.59
N ALA A 142 -8.65 5.69 4.49
CA ALA A 142 -9.25 5.97 3.19
C ALA A 142 -9.66 4.70 2.45
N PHE A 143 -8.84 3.64 2.55
CA PHE A 143 -9.06 2.41 1.79
C PHE A 143 -9.55 1.22 2.64
N GLY A 144 -9.65 1.36 3.96
CA GLY A 144 -10.16 0.30 4.82
C GLY A 144 -9.30 -0.97 4.84
N MET A 145 -7.99 -0.84 4.64
CA MET A 145 -7.06 -1.97 4.62
C MET A 145 -6.77 -2.47 6.04
N ASP A 146 -6.70 -3.79 6.18
CA ASP A 146 -6.21 -4.48 7.37
C ASP A 146 -4.69 -4.49 7.38
N MET A 147 -4.10 -4.22 8.53
CA MET A 147 -2.65 -4.17 8.70
C MET A 147 -2.10 -5.46 9.32
N GLY A 148 -0.91 -5.85 8.89
CA GLY A 148 -0.21 -6.98 9.47
C GLY A 148 -0.59 -8.34 8.87
N TRP A 149 -0.51 -9.36 9.71
CA TRP A 149 -0.90 -10.74 9.39
C TRP A 149 -2.22 -11.14 10.05
N ALA A 150 -2.83 -10.24 10.82
CA ALA A 150 -4.12 -10.50 11.43
C ALA A 150 -5.14 -10.85 10.33
N ASN A 151 -5.90 -11.92 10.54
CA ASN A 151 -6.90 -12.44 9.59
C ASN A 151 -6.33 -12.93 8.24
N VAL A 152 -5.00 -12.96 8.07
CA VAL A 152 -4.32 -13.48 6.86
C VAL A 152 -3.70 -14.85 7.09
N TYR A 153 -3.12 -15.05 8.28
CA TYR A 153 -2.53 -16.30 8.73
C TYR A 153 -3.16 -16.70 10.06
N ASP A 154 -3.20 -18.00 10.33
CA ASP A 154 -3.67 -18.52 11.62
C ASP A 154 -2.73 -18.10 12.78
N GLU A 155 -3.26 -18.20 14.00
CA GLU A 155 -2.53 -17.85 15.22
C GLU A 155 -1.26 -18.69 15.40
N ARG A 156 -1.27 -19.94 14.93
CA ARG A 156 -0.13 -20.85 15.04
C ARG A 156 1.05 -20.35 14.22
N THR A 157 0.80 -19.94 12.98
CA THR A 157 1.79 -19.37 12.07
C THR A 157 2.36 -18.07 12.64
N ILE A 158 1.50 -17.22 13.22
CA ILE A 158 1.95 -15.98 13.87
C ILE A 158 2.80 -16.28 15.11
N TYR A 159 2.43 -17.28 15.90
CA TYR A 159 3.20 -17.75 17.05
C TYR A 159 4.57 -18.29 16.66
N ASP A 160 4.62 -19.19 15.68
CA ASP A 160 5.86 -19.80 15.20
C ASP A 160 6.82 -18.72 14.65
N ALA A 161 6.31 -17.74 13.91
CA ALA A 161 7.14 -16.62 13.45
C ALA A 161 7.75 -15.78 14.60
N ARG A 162 7.00 -15.57 15.70
CA ARG A 162 7.54 -14.90 16.89
C ARG A 162 8.59 -15.75 17.59
N ALA A 163 8.37 -17.07 17.66
CA ALA A 163 9.33 -18.01 18.21
C ALA A 163 10.63 -18.04 17.40
N ASP A 164 10.54 -17.87 16.08
CA ASP A 164 11.67 -17.69 15.15
C ASP A 164 12.33 -16.30 15.24
N GLY A 165 11.89 -15.45 16.16
CA GLY A 165 12.50 -14.15 16.45
C GLY A 165 11.98 -12.99 15.61
N VAL A 166 10.88 -13.16 14.88
CA VAL A 166 10.19 -12.05 14.20
C VAL A 166 9.36 -11.25 15.22
N GLU A 167 9.90 -10.13 15.70
CA GLU A 167 9.27 -9.31 16.76
C GLU A 167 7.84 -8.85 16.43
N GLN A 168 7.62 -8.40 15.20
CA GLN A 168 6.34 -7.86 14.74
C GLN A 168 5.91 -8.55 13.44
N PRO A 169 5.32 -9.77 13.51
CA PRO A 169 4.86 -10.48 12.32
C PRO A 169 3.88 -9.63 11.50
N GLY A 170 4.13 -9.55 10.21
CA GLY A 170 3.32 -8.75 9.30
C GLY A 170 3.59 -7.25 9.28
N LYS A 171 4.53 -6.72 10.08
CA LYS A 171 4.87 -5.29 10.02
C LYS A 171 5.19 -4.84 8.60
N GLY A 172 4.58 -3.72 8.20
CA GLY A 172 4.74 -3.14 6.86
C GLY A 172 3.91 -3.84 5.77
N ARG A 173 3.00 -4.74 6.15
CA ARG A 173 2.12 -5.49 5.23
C ARG A 173 0.67 -5.14 5.49
N PHE A 174 -0.14 -5.34 4.47
CA PHE A 174 -1.58 -5.10 4.54
C PHE A 174 -2.33 -6.00 3.58
N SER A 175 -3.63 -6.12 3.82
CA SER A 175 -4.58 -6.77 2.94
C SER A 175 -5.92 -6.06 2.97
N GLY A 176 -6.73 -6.24 1.94
CA GLY A 176 -8.08 -5.69 1.93
C GLY A 176 -8.68 -5.74 0.54
N THR A 177 -9.94 -5.35 0.45
CA THR A 177 -10.69 -5.32 -0.80
C THR A 177 -11.32 -3.96 -0.97
N VAL A 178 -11.21 -3.41 -2.18
CA VAL A 178 -11.83 -2.14 -2.56
C VAL A 178 -12.82 -2.40 -3.67
N ASP A 179 -14.10 -2.16 -3.37
CA ASP A 179 -15.19 -2.30 -4.32
C ASP A 179 -15.55 -0.95 -4.95
N ALA A 180 -16.08 -0.99 -6.17
CA ALA A 180 -16.71 0.17 -6.77
C ALA A 180 -17.79 0.65 -5.80
N ALA A 181 -17.84 1.95 -5.53
CA ALA A 181 -18.96 2.50 -4.78
C ALA A 181 -20.24 2.09 -5.53
N SER A 182 -21.06 1.24 -4.92
CA SER A 182 -22.40 1.00 -5.45
C SER A 182 -23.04 2.37 -5.50
N ILE A 183 -23.38 2.85 -6.69
CA ILE A 183 -24.34 3.95 -6.80
C ILE A 183 -25.54 3.43 -6.02
N ALA A 184 -25.76 3.94 -4.81
CA ALA A 184 -26.96 3.68 -4.06
C ALA A 184 -28.08 4.40 -4.84
N GLY A 185 -28.52 3.77 -5.93
CA GLY A 185 -29.77 4.11 -6.57
C GLY A 185 -30.84 3.94 -5.51
N THR A 186 -31.53 5.05 -5.22
CA THR A 186 -32.95 5.04 -4.84
C THR A 186 -33.33 3.89 -3.91
N ARG A 187 -33.16 4.11 -2.60
CA ARG A 187 -34.06 3.49 -1.61
C ARG A 187 -35.46 4.09 -1.82
N ASP A 188 -36.14 3.67 -2.89
CA ASP A 188 -37.59 3.68 -2.88
C ASP A 188 -37.99 2.65 -1.84
N GLY A 189 -38.64 3.14 -0.79
CA GLY A 189 -39.19 2.30 0.25
C GLY A 189 -40.32 1.48 -0.32
N GLU A 190 -40.05 0.22 -0.64
CA GLU A 190 -41.05 -0.83 -0.58
C GLU A 190 -40.73 -1.72 0.61
N ALA A 191 -41.49 -1.50 1.67
CA ALA A 191 -41.65 -2.46 2.73
C ALA A 191 -42.25 -3.73 2.12
N MET A 192 -41.59 -4.86 2.30
CA MET A 192 -42.31 -6.13 2.31
C MET A 192 -41.87 -6.96 3.52
N VAL A 193 -42.87 -7.17 4.35
CA VAL A 193 -42.89 -7.92 5.60
C VAL A 193 -42.85 -9.42 5.31
N SER A 194 -42.25 -10.17 6.26
CA SER A 194 -42.47 -11.61 6.55
C SER A 194 -41.85 -12.65 5.60
N LEU A 195 -41.37 -13.81 6.05
CA LEU A 195 -41.62 -14.58 7.29
C LEU A 195 -40.40 -15.46 7.64
N ASP A 196 -40.31 -15.77 8.93
CA ASP A 196 -39.48 -16.80 9.53
C ASP A 196 -39.65 -18.19 8.87
N PHE A 197 -38.56 -18.94 8.77
CA PHE A 197 -38.47 -20.38 9.08
C PHE A 197 -37.07 -20.71 9.62
#